data_AF-A0A1D7XZC7-F1
#
_entry.id   AF-A0A1D7XZC7-F1
#
_cell.length_a   1.000
_cell.length_b   1.000
_cell.length_c   1.000
_cell.angle_alpha   90.00
_cell.angle_beta   90.00
_cell.angle_gamma   90.00
#
_symmetry.space_group_name_H-M   'P 1'
#
loop_
_entity.id
_entity.type
_entity.pdbx_description
1 polymer ?
#
loop_
_entity_poly.entity_id
_entity_poly.type
_entity_poly.pdbx_seq_one_letter_code
_entity_poly.pdbx_strand_id
1 'polypeptide(L)'
;MDTFFKWYFIIVGVLFLLNLICKIIRFIKPDGEDCQLHLADDVLSWCLHLYPIRKQKPLLTLVEGKSHLAGEYCFYNNTITIYRDNNLIRRELINTVIHEYFHYYLITSETKSKLYQDQLEQFSLAHHPQEILCNTMGETLTKLYLKNK
;
A
#
# COMPACT_ATOMS: atom_id res chain seq x y z
N MET A 1 -35.50 -38.70 -14.22
CA MET A 1 -35.41 -37.24 -14.46
C MET A 1 -35.17 -36.47 -13.16
N ASP A 2 -35.74 -36.92 -12.03
CA ASP A 2 -35.75 -36.18 -10.76
C ASP A 2 -34.39 -36.03 -10.05
N THR A 3 -33.46 -36.98 -10.20
CA THR A 3 -32.17 -36.92 -9.50
C THR A 3 -31.25 -35.85 -10.07
N PHE A 4 -31.25 -35.67 -11.39
CA PHE A 4 -30.44 -34.66 -12.07
C PHE A 4 -30.88 -33.24 -11.69
N PHE A 5 -32.20 -32.98 -11.75
CA PHE A 5 -32.75 -31.68 -11.36
C PHE A 5 -32.47 -31.37 -9.88
N LYS A 6 -32.58 -32.36 -8.98
CA LYS A 6 -32.23 -32.17 -7.56
C LYS A 6 -30.79 -31.71 -7.36
N TRP A 7 -29.81 -32.39 -7.96
CA TRP A 7 -28.40 -32.01 -7.83
C TRP A 7 -28.10 -30.66 -8.48
N TYR A 8 -28.71 -30.36 -9.63
CA TYR A 8 -28.57 -29.07 -10.30
C TYR A 8 -29.05 -27.91 -9.40
N PHE A 9 -30.24 -28.02 -8.81
CA PHE A 9 -30.77 -26.97 -7.93
C PHE A 9 -29.95 -26.78 -6.64
N ILE A 10 -29.38 -27.86 -6.09
CA ILE A 10 -28.49 -27.78 -4.92
C ILE A 10 -27.22 -27.00 -5.29
N ILE A 11 -26.57 -27.32 -6.41
CA ILE A 11 -25.31 -26.67 -6.82
C ILE A 11 -25.54 -25.18 -7.12
N VAL A 12 -26.59 -24.85 -7.88
CA VAL A 12 -26.92 -23.46 -8.22
C VAL A 12 -27.31 -22.67 -6.96
N GLY A 13 -28.06 -23.29 -6.03
CA GLY A 13 -28.43 -22.68 -4.75
C GLY A 13 -27.21 -22.35 -3.89
N VAL A 14 -26.24 -23.27 -3.79
CA VAL A 14 -24.98 -23.03 -3.07
C VAL A 14 -24.18 -21.91 -3.71
N LEU A 15 -24.03 -21.89 -5.05
CA LEU A 15 -23.33 -20.82 -5.75
C LEU A 15 -23.99 -19.45 -5.55
N PHE A 16 -25.32 -19.40 -5.56
CA PHE A 16 -26.08 -18.19 -5.29
C PHE A 16 -25.89 -17.69 -3.86
N LEU A 17 -25.97 -18.59 -2.87
CA LEU A 17 -25.71 -18.27 -1.46
C LEU A 17 -24.28 -17.79 -1.23
N LEU A 18 -23.28 -18.43 -1.84
CA LEU A 18 -21.89 -18.00 -1.78
C LEU A 18 -21.71 -16.60 -2.39
N ASN A 19 -22.34 -16.33 -3.53
CA ASN A 19 -22.27 -15.01 -4.16
C ASN A 19 -22.98 -13.95 -3.31
N LEU A 20 -24.12 -14.30 -2.69
CA LEU A 20 -24.83 -13.43 -1.76
C LEU A 20 -23.97 -13.12 -0.53
N ILE A 21 -23.31 -14.13 0.06
CA ILE A 21 -22.39 -13.96 1.19
C ILE A 21 -21.21 -13.07 0.79
N CYS A 22 -20.57 -13.30 -0.36
CA CYS A 22 -19.50 -12.44 -0.87
C CYS A 22 -19.97 -10.98 -1.05
N LYS A 23 -21.19 -10.78 -1.55
CA LYS A 23 -21.79 -9.46 -1.71
C LYS A 23 -22.13 -8.82 -0.37
N ILE A 24 -22.64 -9.58 0.59
CA ILE A 24 -22.91 -9.15 1.96
C ILE A 24 -21.61 -8.80 2.68
N ILE A 25 -20.53 -9.58 2.55
CA ILE A 25 -19.21 -9.25 3.13
C ILE A 25 -18.69 -7.93 2.55
N ARG A 26 -18.81 -7.73 1.23
CA ARG A 26 -18.48 -6.45 0.58
C ARG A 26 -19.39 -5.30 1.04
N PHE A 27 -20.66 -5.59 1.33
CA PHE A 27 -21.67 -4.62 1.77
C PHE A 27 -21.74 -4.41 3.29
N ILE A 28 -21.10 -5.25 4.11
CA ILE A 28 -20.92 -5.08 5.57
C ILE A 28 -19.55 -4.45 5.87
N LYS A 29 -18.62 -4.42 4.90
CA LYS A 29 -17.45 -3.54 4.91
C LYS A 29 -17.63 -2.19 4.15
N PRO A 30 -18.75 -1.45 4.23
CA PRO A 30 -18.75 -0.05 3.91
C PRO A 30 -18.41 0.68 5.21
N ASP A 31 -17.29 1.39 5.24
CA ASP A 31 -17.10 2.46 6.22
C ASP A 31 -16.86 2.04 7.69
N GLY A 32 -16.13 0.95 7.93
CA GLY A 32 -15.43 0.75 9.20
C GLY A 32 -14.03 1.33 9.05
N GLU A 33 -13.67 2.37 9.82
CA GLU A 33 -12.30 2.87 10.07
C GLU A 33 -11.28 2.23 9.12
N ASP A 34 -11.01 2.86 7.97
CA ASP A 34 -10.30 2.22 6.86
C ASP A 34 -9.05 1.48 7.39
N CYS A 35 -9.18 0.16 7.53
CA CYS A 35 -8.19 -0.64 8.23
C CYS A 35 -6.83 -0.56 7.53
N GLN A 36 -6.83 -0.30 6.21
CA GLN A 36 -5.63 0.00 5.46
C GLN A 36 -5.05 1.36 5.84
N LEU A 37 -5.87 2.41 5.97
CA LEU A 37 -5.43 3.72 6.46
C LEU A 37 -4.87 3.64 7.87
N HIS A 38 -5.58 3.00 8.79
CA HIS A 38 -5.10 2.84 10.17
C HIS A 38 -3.77 2.07 10.23
N LEU A 39 -3.64 0.98 9.46
CA LEU A 39 -2.39 0.24 9.38
C LEU A 39 -1.27 1.09 8.75
N ALA A 40 -1.57 1.81 7.68
CA ALA A 40 -0.59 2.66 7.01
C ALA A 40 -0.13 3.81 7.92
N ASP A 41 -1.03 4.41 8.70
CA ASP A 41 -0.70 5.43 9.69
C ASP A 41 0.13 4.89 10.86
N ASP A 42 -0.18 3.67 11.35
CA ASP A 42 0.63 3.01 12.39
C ASP A 42 2.05 2.71 11.88
N VAL A 43 2.17 2.18 10.66
CA VAL A 43 3.48 1.91 10.02
C VAL A 43 4.26 3.21 9.82
N LEU A 44 3.62 4.27 9.31
CA LEU A 44 4.26 5.58 9.13
C LEU A 44 4.75 6.15 10.46
N SER A 45 3.94 6.05 11.51
CA SER A 45 4.29 6.51 12.85
C SER A 45 5.45 5.71 13.44
N TRP A 46 5.48 4.40 13.19
CA TRP A 46 6.60 3.53 13.56
C TRP A 46 7.89 3.88 12.83
N CYS A 47 7.82 4.17 11.52
CA CYS A 47 8.97 4.67 10.75
C CYS A 47 9.53 5.98 11.30
N LEU A 48 8.66 6.95 11.62
CA LEU A 48 9.05 8.22 12.22
C LEU A 48 9.71 8.06 13.59
N HIS A 49 9.28 7.06 14.37
CA HIS A 49 9.90 6.74 15.65
C HIS A 49 11.32 6.16 15.48
N LEU A 50 11.51 5.24 14.53
CA LEU A 50 12.81 4.60 14.29
C LEU A 50 13.82 5.51 13.59
N TYR A 51 13.36 6.32 12.63
CA TYR A 51 14.20 7.17 11.79
C TYR A 51 13.76 8.63 11.87
N PRO A 52 13.84 9.28 13.04
CA PRO A 52 13.30 10.62 13.23
C PRO A 52 13.94 11.64 12.29
N ILE A 53 13.12 12.53 11.73
CA ILE A 53 13.56 13.60 10.83
C ILE A 53 12.93 14.93 11.23
N ARG A 54 13.69 16.02 11.11
CA ARG A 54 13.21 17.39 11.34
C ARG A 54 12.49 17.93 10.10
N LYS A 55 11.40 17.27 9.70
CA LYS A 55 10.48 17.68 8.64
C LYS A 55 9.04 17.54 9.15
N GLN A 56 8.11 18.29 8.57
CA GLN A 56 6.69 18.14 8.87
C GLN A 56 6.24 16.73 8.48
N LYS A 57 5.52 16.02 9.38
CA LYS A 57 4.94 14.70 9.08
C LYS A 57 4.18 14.77 7.74
N PRO A 58 4.42 13.84 6.81
CA PRO A 58 3.71 13.85 5.54
C PRO A 58 2.24 13.52 5.75
N LEU A 59 1.38 14.10 4.92
CA LEU A 59 -0.02 13.70 4.84
C LEU A 59 -0.08 12.31 4.20
N LEU A 60 -0.80 11.38 4.84
CA LEU A 60 -1.01 10.04 4.30
C LEU A 60 -2.40 9.96 3.70
N THR A 61 -2.49 9.52 2.44
CA THR A 61 -3.77 9.40 1.72
C THR A 61 -3.87 8.04 1.04
N LEU A 62 -5.09 7.50 1.01
CA LEU A 62 -5.41 6.29 0.26
C LEU A 62 -6.36 6.65 -0.88
N VAL A 63 -5.95 6.26 -2.08
CA VAL A 63 -6.69 6.54 -3.32
C VAL A 63 -7.19 5.22 -3.89
N GLU A 64 -8.48 5.24 -4.29
CA GLU A 64 -9.12 4.13 -4.99
C GLU A 64 -8.79 4.17 -6.48
N GLY A 65 -8.71 2.99 -7.10
CA GLY A 65 -8.47 2.83 -8.53
C GLY A 65 -7.10 2.24 -8.86
N LYS A 66 -7.06 1.59 -10.02
CA LYS A 66 -5.85 0.96 -10.55
C LYS A 66 -4.83 2.02 -10.95
N SER A 67 -3.65 1.93 -10.37
CA SER A 67 -2.47 2.70 -10.76
C SER A 67 -1.39 1.75 -11.30
N HIS A 68 -0.38 2.30 -11.97
CA HIS A 68 0.85 1.56 -12.26
C HIS A 68 1.79 1.49 -11.06
N LEU A 69 1.54 2.30 -10.03
CA LEU A 69 2.35 2.41 -8.82
C LEU A 69 1.62 1.83 -7.61
N ALA A 70 2.36 1.26 -6.66
CA ALA A 70 1.79 0.84 -5.38
C ALA A 70 1.61 2.04 -4.44
N GLY A 71 2.53 2.99 -4.49
CA GLY A 71 2.46 4.26 -3.77
C GLY A 71 3.33 5.30 -4.45
N GLU A 72 3.26 6.53 -3.93
CA GLU A 72 4.19 7.59 -4.29
C GLU A 72 4.30 8.62 -3.16
N TYR A 73 5.50 9.17 -2.98
CA TYR A 73 5.73 10.37 -2.19
C TYR A 73 5.94 11.58 -3.09
N CYS A 74 5.14 12.63 -2.87
CA CYS A 74 5.31 13.92 -3.54
C CYS A 74 5.93 14.95 -2.59
N PHE A 75 7.08 15.50 -2.99
CA PHE A 75 7.82 16.49 -2.20
C PHE A 75 7.07 17.81 -2.04
N TYR A 76 6.44 18.32 -3.10
CA TYR A 76 5.85 19.66 -3.13
C TYR A 76 4.63 19.82 -2.21
N ASN A 77 3.82 18.77 -2.09
CA ASN A 77 2.65 18.75 -1.22
C ASN A 77 2.88 17.95 0.07
N ASN A 78 4.10 17.43 0.28
CA ASN A 78 4.47 16.59 1.42
C ASN A 78 3.45 15.47 1.68
N THR A 79 3.04 14.75 0.64
CA THR A 79 1.99 13.73 0.70
C THR A 79 2.54 12.37 0.29
N ILE A 80 2.20 11.34 1.06
CA ILE A 80 2.33 9.93 0.69
C ILE A 80 0.96 9.47 0.23
N THR A 81 0.88 9.03 -1.03
CA THR A 81 -0.32 8.46 -1.63
C THR A 81 -0.13 6.95 -1.76
N ILE A 82 -1.08 6.18 -1.24
CA ILE A 82 -1.11 4.72 -1.37
C ILE A 82 -2.30 4.32 -2.24
N TYR A 83 -2.05 3.50 -3.26
CA TYR A 83 -3.09 3.03 -4.17
C TYR A 83 -3.70 1.72 -3.63
N ARG A 84 -4.97 1.77 -3.18
CA ARG A 84 -5.63 0.67 -2.46
C ARG A 84 -5.66 -0.64 -3.25
N ASP A 85 -6.04 -0.56 -4.52
CA ASP A 85 -6.16 -1.72 -5.43
C ASP A 85 -4.84 -2.45 -5.67
N ASN A 86 -3.72 -1.76 -5.45
CA ASN A 86 -2.36 -2.29 -5.65
C ASN A 86 -1.72 -2.80 -4.35
N ASN A 87 -2.39 -2.63 -3.20
CA ASN A 87 -1.88 -3.01 -1.87
C ASN A 87 -2.92 -3.84 -1.09
N LEU A 88 -3.49 -4.86 -1.74
CA LEU A 88 -4.51 -5.72 -1.14
C LEU A 88 -3.96 -6.59 -0.01
N ILE A 89 -2.67 -6.93 -0.07
CA ILE A 89 -2.01 -7.77 0.93
C ILE A 89 -1.40 -6.89 2.01
N ARG A 90 -1.67 -7.21 3.29
CA ARG A 90 -1.12 -6.51 4.47
C ARG A 90 0.38 -6.23 4.36
N ARG A 91 1.15 -7.24 3.93
CA ARG A 91 2.60 -7.15 3.76
C ARG A 91 3.01 -6.14 2.68
N GLU A 92 2.28 -6.07 1.58
CA GLU A 92 2.55 -5.13 0.48
C GLU A 92 2.26 -3.71 0.93
N LEU A 93 1.13 -3.47 1.59
CA LEU A 93 0.80 -2.17 2.18
C LEU A 93 1.89 -1.67 3.14
N ILE A 94 2.36 -2.52 4.05
CA ILE A 94 3.45 -2.19 4.97
C ILE A 94 4.73 -1.84 4.19
N ASN A 95 5.09 -2.66 3.20
CA ASN A 95 6.28 -2.44 2.39
C ASN A 95 6.21 -1.10 1.64
N THR A 96 5.10 -0.84 0.95
CA THR A 96 4.89 0.39 0.20
C THR A 96 4.96 1.62 1.11
N VAL A 97 4.29 1.60 2.27
CA VAL A 97 4.34 2.73 3.22
C VAL A 97 5.78 3.00 3.68
N ILE A 98 6.55 1.96 3.99
CA ILE A 98 7.96 2.09 4.37
C ILE A 98 8.78 2.63 3.19
N HIS A 99 8.58 2.10 1.97
CA HIS A 99 9.26 2.57 0.77
C HIS A 99 9.04 4.07 0.55
N GLU A 100 7.78 4.52 0.54
CA GLU A 100 7.44 5.94 0.38
C GLU A 100 7.95 6.80 1.54
N TYR A 101 7.99 6.25 2.75
CA TYR A 101 8.61 6.93 3.88
C TYR A 101 10.09 7.24 3.62
N PHE A 102 10.85 6.33 3.00
CA PHE A 102 12.26 6.60 2.68
C PHE A 102 12.42 7.62 1.56
N HIS A 103 11.49 7.72 0.61
CA HIS A 103 11.44 8.87 -0.29
C HIS A 103 11.24 10.18 0.47
N TYR A 104 10.28 10.24 1.40
CA TYR A 104 10.07 11.38 2.28
C TYR A 104 11.31 11.73 3.12
N TYR A 105 12.01 10.71 3.65
CA TYR A 105 13.18 10.87 4.49
C TYR A 105 14.38 11.42 3.71
N LEU A 106 14.60 10.94 2.49
CA LEU A 106 15.76 11.29 1.67
C LEU A 106 15.56 12.63 0.93
N ILE A 107 14.35 12.88 0.40
CA ILE A 107 14.03 14.07 -0.40
C ILE A 107 13.67 15.24 0.54
N THR A 108 14.71 15.88 1.06
CA THR A 108 14.59 16.99 2.03
C THR A 108 14.60 18.38 1.42
N SER A 109 14.83 18.50 0.11
CA SER A 109 14.88 19.78 -0.60
C SER A 109 14.49 19.59 -2.07
N GLU A 110 14.14 20.70 -2.73
CA GLU A 110 13.83 20.71 -4.15
C GLU A 110 15.00 20.20 -4.99
N THR A 111 16.24 20.58 -4.66
CA THR A 111 17.44 20.09 -5.34
C THR A 111 17.55 18.57 -5.29
N LYS A 112 17.19 17.94 -4.16
CA LYS A 112 17.19 16.47 -4.04
C LYS A 112 16.02 15.85 -4.81
N SER A 113 14.86 16.50 -4.83
CA SER A 113 13.72 16.06 -5.64
C SER A 113 14.07 16.08 -7.12
N LYS A 114 14.76 17.13 -7.58
CA LYS A 114 15.24 17.24 -8.95
C LYS A 114 16.30 16.20 -9.26
N LEU A 115 17.27 16.00 -8.38
CA LEU A 115 18.29 14.96 -8.54
C LEU A 115 17.68 13.57 -8.71
N TYR A 116 16.64 13.24 -7.93
CA TYR A 116 15.90 11.99 -8.08
C TYR A 116 15.30 11.85 -9.49
N GLN A 117 14.63 12.89 -9.99
CA GLN A 117 14.06 12.88 -11.34
C GLN A 117 15.14 12.78 -12.44
N ASP A 118 16.22 13.57 -12.32
CA ASP A 118 17.35 13.53 -13.26
C ASP A 118 17.99 12.12 -13.30
N GLN A 119 18.03 11.43 -12.16
CA GLN A 119 18.53 10.05 -12.07
C GLN A 119 17.58 9.02 -12.66
N LEU A 120 16.25 9.22 -12.59
CA LEU A 120 15.27 8.36 -13.26
C LEU A 120 15.37 8.42 -14.79
N GLU A 121 15.76 9.57 -15.34
CA GLU A 121 16.03 9.70 -16.78
C GLU A 121 17.32 8.98 -17.20
N GLN A 122 18.32 8.94 -16.31
CA GLN A 122 19.63 8.33 -16.57
C GLN A 122 19.65 6.82 -16.33
N PHE A 123 18.91 6.36 -15.33
CA PHE A 123 18.89 4.97 -14.89
C PHE A 123 17.45 4.43 -14.95
N SER A 124 17.27 3.21 -15.47
CA SER A 124 16.01 2.49 -15.30
C SER A 124 15.65 2.39 -13.81
N LEU A 125 14.36 2.31 -13.47
CA LEU A 125 13.87 2.18 -12.09
C LEU A 125 14.64 1.13 -11.25
N ALA A 126 14.93 -0.05 -11.83
CA ALA A 126 15.64 -1.14 -11.15
C ALA A 126 17.10 -0.82 -10.78
N HIS A 127 17.71 0.17 -11.45
CA HIS A 127 19.09 0.59 -11.24
C HIS A 127 19.19 1.97 -10.57
N HIS A 128 18.05 2.59 -10.23
CA HIS A 128 18.01 3.89 -9.60
C HIS A 128 18.53 3.78 -8.14
N PRO A 129 19.61 4.48 -7.75
CA PRO A 129 20.26 4.29 -6.44
C PRO A 129 19.32 4.48 -5.26
N GLN A 130 18.45 5.49 -5.32
CA GLN A 130 17.47 5.73 -4.27
C GLN A 130 16.38 4.66 -4.24
N GLU A 131 15.97 4.10 -5.38
CA GLU A 131 14.94 3.06 -5.45
C GLU A 131 15.48 1.76 -4.83
N ILE A 132 16.72 1.41 -5.14
CA ILE A 132 17.41 0.26 -4.54
C ILE A 132 17.42 0.39 -3.01
N LEU A 133 17.73 1.58 -2.49
CA LEU A 133 17.70 1.84 -1.06
C LEU A 133 16.28 1.74 -0.49
N CYS A 134 15.30 2.44 -1.07
CA CYS A 134 13.91 2.42 -0.61
C CYS A 134 13.34 0.99 -0.62
N ASN A 135 13.60 0.21 -1.67
CA ASN A 135 13.19 -1.19 -1.77
C ASN A 135 13.87 -2.06 -0.70
N THR A 136 15.18 -1.91 -0.50
CA THR A 136 15.93 -2.68 0.52
C THR A 136 15.43 -2.36 1.93
N MET A 137 15.17 -1.10 2.22
CA MET A 137 14.62 -0.65 3.50
C MET A 137 13.18 -1.15 3.69
N GLY A 138 12.36 -1.03 2.66
CA GLY A 138 10.99 -1.56 2.61
C GLY A 138 10.94 -3.04 2.96
N GLU A 139 11.72 -3.87 2.26
CA GLU A 139 11.77 -5.32 2.51
C GLU A 139 12.26 -5.66 3.92
N THR A 140 13.34 -5.03 4.36
CA THR A 140 14.00 -5.33 5.63
C THR A 140 13.12 -4.94 6.81
N LEU A 141 12.58 -3.72 6.78
CA LEU A 141 11.76 -3.20 7.88
C LEU A 141 10.36 -3.80 7.88
N THR A 142 9.81 -4.20 6.73
CA THR A 142 8.55 -4.96 6.70
C THR A 142 8.68 -6.28 7.48
N LYS A 143 9.78 -7.02 7.27
CA LYS A 143 10.06 -8.26 8.02
C LYS A 143 10.18 -7.97 9.52
N LEU A 144 10.86 -6.88 9.88
CA LEU A 144 11.03 -6.48 11.28
C LEU A 144 9.70 -6.09 11.93
N TYR A 145 8.90 -5.26 11.26
CA TYR A 145 7.60 -4.81 11.75
C TYR A 145 6.67 -6.00 12.01
N LEU A 146 6.56 -6.92 11.05
CA LEU A 146 5.72 -8.12 11.16
C LEU A 146 6.20 -9.13 12.21
N LYS A 147 7.48 -9.10 12.60
CA LYS A 147 8.01 -9.96 13.67
C LYS A 147 7.66 -9.44 15.07
N ASN A 148 7.51 -8.12 15.20
CA ASN A 148 7.33 -7.43 16.47
C ASN A 148 5.85 -7.09 16.78
N LYS A 149 4.91 -7.51 15.94
CA LYS A 149 3.47 -7.22 16.01
C LYS A 149 2.65 -8.46 15.66
#